data_AF-A0A9W9F2E1-F1
#
_entry.id   AF-A0A9W9F2E1-F1
#
_cell.length_a   1.000
_cell.length_b   1.000
_cell.length_c   1.000
_cell.angle_alpha   90.00
_cell.angle_beta   90.00
_cell.angle_gamma   90.00
#
_symmetry.space_group_name_H-M   'P 1'
#
loop_
_entity.id
_entity.type
_entity.pdbx_description
1 polymer ?
#
loop_
_entity_poly.entity_id
_entity_poly.type
_entity_poly.pdbx_seq_one_letter_code
_entity_poly.pdbx_strand_id
1 'polypeptide(L)'
;MDSQVSVTLHPRELLREVALSMNRRYDNLSVTIPIRTTWRAAIQAAEAALGDIDEPFLAMPPGTGSRRQLREMALQSTPSDSPLERGLGLPIRSNVDIRMVQPHPPPTESARQRLREMAREAAQEDFRQPYISLRAGLIDGHIPTVRGILVLQGVDGQPDDPSYKVETDMIFDTGAHRTIIAEDLLSEEFRQHLKEPVYDPYRSTGGLVVQVETRIALSDHPVLSQAVACVVPTSQMPNERVGVLFGQSSCIDRFNLRLIPRRILEAKGEEISGGVWGDIMVKEYLNMDDEVVTL
;
A
#
# COMPACT_ATOMS: atom_id res chain seq x y z
N MET A 1 17.50 17.53 39.80
CA MET A 1 16.21 16.81 39.88
C MET A 1 15.69 16.76 38.47
N ASP A 2 15.92 15.63 37.79
CA ASP A 2 15.50 15.47 36.40
C ASP A 2 13.98 15.35 36.35
N SER A 3 13.32 16.26 35.64
CA SER A 3 11.88 16.17 35.41
C SER A 3 11.61 14.94 34.56
N GLN A 4 10.98 13.93 35.15
CA GLN A 4 10.55 12.73 34.44
C GLN A 4 9.58 13.15 33.32
N VAL A 5 10.02 13.04 32.07
CA VAL A 5 9.22 13.44 30.90
C VAL A 5 8.09 12.43 30.74
N SER A 6 6.88 12.80 31.16
CA SER A 6 5.68 11.97 31.00
C SER A 6 4.99 12.24 29.66
N VAL A 7 4.46 11.18 29.03
CA VAL A 7 3.67 11.27 27.80
C VAL A 7 2.28 10.68 28.03
N THR A 8 1.24 11.37 27.56
CA THR A 8 -0.14 10.85 27.56
C THR A 8 -0.48 10.24 26.20
N LEU A 9 -0.81 8.95 26.18
CA LEU A 9 -1.19 8.20 24.97
C LEU A 9 -2.59 7.61 25.08
N HIS A 10 -3.28 7.46 23.95
CA HIS A 10 -4.48 6.64 23.88
C HIS A 10 -4.10 5.16 24.09
N PRO A 11 -4.89 4.34 24.83
CA PRO A 11 -4.53 2.94 25.13
C PRO A 11 -4.15 2.10 23.91
N ARG A 12 -4.84 2.29 22.77
CA ARG A 12 -4.51 1.64 21.48
C ARG A 12 -3.07 1.91 21.04
N GLU A 13 -2.61 3.15 21.11
CA GLU A 13 -1.26 3.52 20.65
C GLU A 13 -0.20 2.99 21.61
N LEU A 14 -0.47 3.03 22.92
CA LEU A 14 0.41 2.44 23.92
C LEU A 14 0.60 0.93 23.67
N LEU A 15 -0.50 0.18 23.54
CA LEU A 15 -0.46 -1.27 23.27
C LEU A 15 0.26 -1.59 21.95
N ARG A 16 0.13 -0.71 20.94
CA ARG A 16 0.81 -0.87 19.67
C ARG A 16 2.33 -0.69 19.77
N GLU A 17 2.79 0.30 20.51
CA GLU A 17 4.22 0.53 20.74
C GLU A 17 4.84 -0.60 21.58
N VAL A 18 4.11 -1.10 22.58
CA VAL A 18 4.49 -2.31 23.33
C VAL A 18 4.65 -3.50 22.39
N ALA A 19 3.65 -3.77 21.54
CA ALA A 19 3.71 -4.90 20.60
C ALA A 19 4.90 -4.79 19.61
N LEU A 20 5.20 -3.59 19.10
CA LEU A 20 6.38 -3.39 18.25
C LEU A 20 7.69 -3.63 18.98
N SER A 21 7.79 -3.18 20.23
CA SER A 21 8.98 -3.39 21.06
C SER A 21 9.20 -4.88 21.31
N MET A 22 8.13 -5.60 21.66
CA MET A 22 8.16 -7.06 21.86
C MET A 22 8.63 -7.80 20.61
N ASN A 23 8.04 -7.54 19.44
CA ASN A 23 8.40 -8.24 18.20
C ASN A 23 9.87 -8.07 17.78
N ARG A 24 10.55 -7.00 18.23
CA ARG A 24 11.98 -6.80 17.90
C ARG A 24 12.91 -7.65 18.75
N ARG A 25 12.49 -8.04 19.95
CA ARG A 25 13.35 -8.70 20.95
C ARG A 25 12.89 -10.12 21.31
N TYR A 26 11.60 -10.41 21.15
CA TYR A 26 10.91 -11.61 21.62
C TYR A 26 9.84 -12.06 20.62
N ASP A 27 10.26 -12.31 19.37
CA ASP A 27 9.38 -12.77 18.29
C ASP A 27 8.83 -14.20 18.49
N ASN A 28 9.39 -14.93 19.44
CA ASN A 28 9.02 -16.28 19.83
C ASN A 28 7.90 -16.35 20.88
N LEU A 29 7.47 -15.22 21.45
CA LEU A 29 6.35 -15.20 22.41
C LEU A 29 5.04 -15.46 21.68
N SER A 30 4.22 -16.35 22.23
CA SER A 30 2.89 -16.66 21.71
C SER A 30 1.87 -16.75 22.84
N VAL A 31 0.65 -16.36 22.54
CA VAL A 31 -0.48 -16.36 23.48
C VAL A 31 -1.62 -17.11 22.82
N THR A 32 -2.22 -18.06 23.54
CA THR A 32 -3.45 -18.73 23.11
C THR A 32 -4.63 -18.20 23.91
N ILE A 33 -5.65 -17.68 23.24
CA ILE A 33 -6.89 -17.18 23.85
C ILE A 33 -8.12 -17.68 23.08
N PRO A 34 -9.31 -17.74 23.72
CA PRO A 34 -10.56 -18.08 23.02
C PRO A 34 -10.90 -17.09 21.90
N ILE A 35 -11.51 -17.58 20.82
CA ILE A 35 -11.96 -16.75 19.67
C ILE A 35 -12.89 -15.61 20.11
N ARG A 36 -13.72 -15.85 21.14
CA ARG A 36 -14.56 -14.82 21.78
C ARG A 36 -14.00 -14.51 23.16
N THR A 37 -13.36 -13.35 23.30
CA THR A 37 -12.78 -12.88 24.56
C THR A 37 -13.06 -11.40 24.79
N THR A 38 -12.75 -10.91 25.99
CA THR A 38 -12.83 -9.48 26.32
C THR A 38 -11.46 -8.81 26.19
N TRP A 39 -11.41 -7.50 25.96
CA TRP A 39 -10.14 -6.76 25.91
C TRP A 39 -9.30 -6.94 27.17
N ARG A 40 -9.93 -6.94 28.34
CA ARG A 40 -9.25 -7.15 29.62
C ARG A 40 -8.61 -8.54 29.69
N ALA A 41 -9.34 -9.58 29.31
CA ALA A 41 -8.83 -10.95 29.32
C ALA A 41 -7.68 -11.14 28.31
N ALA A 42 -7.77 -10.50 27.13
CA ALA A 42 -6.69 -10.53 26.13
C ALA A 42 -5.40 -9.85 26.64
N ILE A 43 -5.53 -8.68 27.27
CA ILE A 43 -4.37 -7.96 27.84
C ILE A 43 -3.73 -8.78 28.97
N GLN A 44 -4.53 -9.36 29.85
CA GLN A 44 -4.03 -10.23 30.93
C GLN A 44 -3.35 -11.50 30.40
N ALA A 45 -3.86 -12.08 29.32
CA ALA A 45 -3.23 -13.25 28.70
C ALA A 45 -1.87 -12.87 28.07
N ALA A 46 -1.78 -11.70 27.45
CA ALA A 46 -0.52 -11.17 26.91
C ALA A 46 0.50 -10.85 28.02
N GLU A 47 0.04 -10.24 29.11
CA GLU A 47 0.84 -10.01 30.32
C GLU A 47 1.36 -11.32 30.91
N ALA A 48 0.50 -12.34 31.06
CA ALA A 48 0.91 -13.64 31.58
C ALA A 48 1.96 -14.34 30.70
N ALA A 49 1.94 -14.14 29.37
CA ALA A 49 2.93 -14.70 28.47
C ALA A 49 4.28 -13.97 28.51
N LEU A 50 4.32 -12.71 28.95
CA LEU A 50 5.57 -11.99 29.20
C LEU A 50 6.32 -12.57 30.40
N GLY A 51 5.62 -13.17 31.37
CA GLY A 51 6.23 -13.76 32.57
C GLY A 51 7.05 -12.72 33.33
N ASP A 52 8.34 -13.01 33.53
CA ASP A 52 9.28 -12.15 34.26
C ASP A 52 9.97 -11.08 33.37
N ILE A 53 9.55 -10.94 32.10
CA ILE A 53 10.13 -9.96 31.18
C ILE A 53 9.62 -8.56 31.53
N ASP A 54 10.37 -7.84 32.36
CA ASP A 54 10.13 -6.42 32.70
C ASP A 54 11.26 -5.53 32.16
N GLU A 55 11.28 -5.36 30.83
CA GLU A 55 12.25 -4.51 30.16
C GLU A 55 11.72 -3.10 29.86
N PRO A 56 12.55 -2.06 30.02
CA PRO A 56 12.15 -0.72 29.65
C PRO A 56 11.99 -0.60 28.13
N PHE A 57 10.88 -0.02 27.72
CA PHE A 57 10.68 0.49 26.36
C PHE A 57 10.42 1.99 26.41
N LEU A 58 10.71 2.67 25.32
CA LEU A 58 10.50 4.10 25.21
C LEU A 58 9.13 4.34 24.55
N ALA A 59 8.17 4.80 25.35
CA ALA A 59 6.88 5.26 24.84
C ALA A 59 7.09 6.59 24.12
N MET A 60 7.22 6.53 22.80
CA MET A 60 7.34 7.73 21.98
C MET A 60 6.05 8.56 22.12
N PRO A 61 6.14 9.91 22.25
CA PRO A 61 4.98 10.77 22.16
C PRO A 61 4.18 10.42 20.91
N PRO A 62 2.84 10.54 20.97
CA PRO A 62 2.02 10.27 19.81
C PRO A 62 2.56 11.23 18.77
N GLY A 63 3.19 10.70 17.71
CA GLY A 63 3.70 11.52 16.62
C GLY A 63 2.55 12.45 16.28
N THR A 64 2.78 13.75 16.47
CA THR A 64 1.74 14.78 16.48
C THR A 64 0.67 14.43 15.46
N GLY A 65 -0.60 14.61 15.82
CA GLY A 65 -1.80 14.30 15.00
C GLY A 65 -1.86 14.92 13.60
N SER A 66 -0.74 15.32 13.03
CA SER A 66 -0.51 15.72 11.66
C SER A 66 0.22 14.68 10.82
N ARG A 67 0.31 13.36 11.08
CA ARG A 67 0.80 12.47 9.99
C ARG A 67 -0.18 12.41 8.82
N ARG A 68 -1.48 12.39 9.10
CA ARG A 68 -2.54 12.58 8.11
C ARG A 68 -2.50 13.99 7.52
N GLN A 69 -2.38 15.04 8.33
CA GLN A 69 -2.30 16.42 7.83
C GLN A 69 -0.97 16.74 7.14
N LEU A 70 0.17 16.18 7.52
CA LEU A 70 1.47 16.29 6.85
C LEU A 70 1.44 15.49 5.56
N ARG A 71 0.68 14.39 5.53
CA ARG A 71 0.40 13.68 4.30
C ARG A 71 -0.50 14.49 3.38
N GLU A 72 -1.64 14.99 3.87
CA GLU A 72 -2.53 15.92 3.16
C GLU A 72 -1.79 17.20 2.76
N MET A 73 -0.89 17.75 3.57
CA MET A 73 -0.04 18.92 3.25
C MET A 73 1.03 18.59 2.22
N ALA A 74 1.70 17.43 2.33
CA ALA A 74 2.57 16.85 1.30
C ALA A 74 1.76 16.38 0.07
N LEU A 75 0.49 16.71 0.00
CA LEU A 75 -0.44 16.39 -1.05
C LEU A 75 -1.13 17.70 -1.55
N GLN A 76 -1.10 18.79 -0.76
CA GLN A 76 -1.78 20.08 -0.97
C GLN A 76 -0.97 21.17 -1.69
N SER A 77 0.31 20.96 -2.02
CA SER A 77 1.11 22.04 -2.64
C SER A 77 0.55 22.42 -4.03
N THR A 78 -0.09 23.59 -4.07
CA THR A 78 -0.74 24.25 -5.21
C THR A 78 0.31 24.77 -6.22
N PRO A 79 -0.08 25.11 -7.46
CA PRO A 79 0.79 25.15 -8.63
C PRO A 79 1.80 26.29 -8.55
N SER A 80 3.09 25.94 -8.46
CA SER A 80 4.17 26.84 -8.87
C SER A 80 4.48 26.59 -10.35
N ASP A 81 4.73 27.64 -11.11
CA ASP A 81 4.97 27.63 -12.57
C ASP A 81 6.30 26.97 -12.99
N SER A 82 6.88 26.09 -12.16
CA SER A 82 8.13 25.40 -12.46
C SER A 82 7.87 23.93 -12.86
N PRO A 83 8.26 23.49 -14.08
CA PRO A 83 8.03 22.12 -14.56
C PRO A 83 8.72 21.02 -13.76
N LEU A 84 9.62 21.37 -12.84
CA LEU A 84 10.46 20.44 -12.08
C LEU A 84 9.89 20.02 -10.71
N GLU A 85 8.79 20.62 -10.24
CA GLU A 85 8.24 20.41 -8.88
C GLU A 85 6.87 19.69 -8.86
N ARG A 86 6.54 18.88 -9.87
CA ARG A 86 5.21 18.22 -9.97
C ARG A 86 5.05 16.92 -9.18
N GLY A 87 6.00 16.51 -8.35
CA GLY A 87 5.96 15.20 -7.69
C GLY A 87 6.24 15.27 -6.20
N LEU A 88 5.18 15.27 -5.37
CA LEU A 88 5.31 15.14 -3.91
C LEU A 88 5.81 13.75 -3.46
N GLY A 89 6.03 12.85 -4.42
CA GLY A 89 6.75 11.61 -4.21
C GLY A 89 8.08 11.62 -4.96
N LEU A 90 9.09 11.06 -4.32
CA LEU A 90 10.40 10.87 -4.93
C LEU A 90 10.47 9.46 -5.52
N PRO A 91 11.06 9.30 -6.72
CA PRO A 91 11.24 7.98 -7.30
C PRO A 91 12.15 7.14 -6.42
N ILE A 92 11.89 5.85 -6.36
CA ILE A 92 12.85 4.91 -5.80
C ILE A 92 14.05 4.76 -6.75
N ARG A 93 15.19 4.31 -6.22
CA ARG A 93 16.31 3.87 -7.04
C ARG A 93 15.89 2.57 -7.72
N SER A 94 15.89 2.51 -9.04
CA SER A 94 15.62 1.29 -9.79
C SER A 94 16.40 1.31 -11.10
N ASN A 95 17.03 0.18 -11.43
CA ASN A 95 17.73 -0.03 -12.70
C ASN A 95 16.91 -0.93 -13.65
N VAL A 96 15.66 -1.24 -13.28
CA VAL A 96 14.80 -2.16 -14.04
C VAL A 96 14.20 -1.43 -15.24
N ASP A 97 14.48 -1.95 -16.45
CA ASP A 97 13.73 -1.56 -17.64
C ASP A 97 12.42 -2.34 -17.71
N ILE A 98 11.35 -1.71 -17.23
CA ILE A 98 10.02 -2.33 -17.13
C ILE A 98 9.43 -2.74 -18.48
N ARG A 99 9.92 -2.17 -19.59
CA ARG A 99 9.44 -2.49 -20.95
C ARG A 99 9.98 -3.83 -21.45
N MET A 100 11.10 -4.29 -20.88
CA MET A 100 11.71 -5.58 -21.20
C MET A 100 11.09 -6.73 -20.40
N VAL A 101 10.26 -6.42 -19.40
CA VAL A 101 9.59 -7.42 -18.56
C VAL A 101 8.42 -8.04 -19.31
N GLN A 102 8.49 -9.36 -19.48
CA GLN A 102 7.46 -10.12 -20.17
C GLN A 102 6.11 -10.04 -19.43
N PRO A 103 4.98 -10.05 -20.15
CA PRO A 103 3.66 -10.13 -19.55
C PRO A 103 3.48 -11.32 -18.63
N HIS A 104 2.58 -11.17 -17.66
CA HIS A 104 2.12 -12.33 -16.91
C HIS A 104 1.41 -13.30 -17.88
N PRO A 105 1.62 -14.62 -17.78
CA PRO A 105 0.77 -15.57 -18.49
C PRO A 105 -0.71 -15.35 -18.10
N PRO A 106 -1.65 -15.67 -19.00
CA PRO A 106 -3.07 -15.59 -18.70
C PRO A 106 -3.41 -16.34 -17.41
N PRO A 107 -4.27 -15.78 -16.54
CA PRO A 107 -4.63 -16.44 -15.29
C PRO A 107 -5.35 -17.76 -15.56
N THR A 108 -5.05 -18.76 -14.72
CA THR A 108 -5.80 -20.03 -14.64
C THR A 108 -7.27 -19.76 -14.27
N GLU A 109 -8.18 -20.71 -14.53
CA GLU A 109 -9.58 -20.51 -14.14
C GLU A 109 -9.76 -20.39 -12.61
N SER A 110 -8.90 -21.06 -11.82
CA SER A 110 -8.86 -20.87 -10.37
C SER A 110 -8.46 -19.44 -10.00
N ALA A 111 -7.41 -18.90 -10.61
CA ALA A 111 -6.97 -17.52 -10.38
C ALA A 111 -8.05 -16.51 -10.81
N ARG A 112 -8.73 -16.74 -11.94
CA ARG A 112 -9.87 -15.92 -12.39
C ARG A 112 -11.01 -15.93 -11.39
N GLN A 113 -11.38 -17.10 -10.88
CA GLN A 113 -12.43 -17.22 -9.89
C GLN A 113 -12.08 -16.47 -8.60
N ARG A 114 -10.83 -16.56 -8.13
CA ARG A 114 -10.35 -15.79 -6.98
C ARG A 114 -10.37 -14.28 -7.23
N LEU A 115 -9.94 -13.83 -8.42
CA LEU A 115 -10.02 -12.40 -8.79
C LEU A 115 -11.47 -11.89 -8.77
N ARG A 116 -12.43 -12.70 -9.25
CA ARG A 116 -13.86 -12.37 -9.16
C ARG A 116 -14.33 -12.27 -7.71
N GLU A 117 -13.93 -13.21 -6.86
CA GLU A 117 -14.26 -13.20 -5.43
C GLU A 117 -13.69 -11.97 -4.73
N MET A 118 -12.40 -11.70 -4.90
CA MET A 118 -11.72 -10.51 -4.39
C MET A 118 -12.40 -9.22 -4.88
N ALA A 119 -12.82 -9.18 -6.14
CA ALA A 119 -13.51 -8.02 -6.69
C ALA A 119 -14.91 -7.80 -6.07
N ARG A 120 -15.67 -8.88 -5.84
CA ARG A 120 -16.98 -8.81 -5.18
C ARG A 120 -16.85 -8.36 -3.74
N GLU A 121 -15.88 -8.91 -3.01
CA GLU A 121 -15.58 -8.47 -1.64
C GLU A 121 -15.20 -7.00 -1.62
N ALA A 122 -14.29 -6.58 -2.50
CA ALA A 122 -13.86 -5.18 -2.60
C ALA A 122 -15.00 -4.22 -2.95
N ALA A 123 -15.97 -4.65 -3.77
CA ALA A 123 -17.14 -3.86 -4.16
C ALA A 123 -18.20 -3.76 -3.04
N GLN A 124 -18.32 -4.78 -2.19
CA GLN A 124 -19.24 -4.81 -1.05
C GLN A 124 -18.72 -4.06 0.18
N GLU A 125 -17.39 -3.90 0.28
CA GLU A 125 -16.80 -3.09 1.33
C GLU A 125 -17.16 -1.60 1.16
N ASP A 126 -17.63 -0.98 2.25
CA ASP A 126 -17.83 0.46 2.30
C ASP A 126 -16.55 1.19 1.89
N PHE A 127 -16.70 2.21 1.04
CA PHE A 127 -15.54 3.01 0.61
C PHE A 127 -14.90 3.68 1.83
N ARG A 128 -13.74 3.15 2.18
CA ARG A 128 -12.84 3.72 3.16
C ARG A 128 -12.01 4.76 2.44
N GLN A 129 -12.22 6.04 2.79
CA GLN A 129 -11.28 7.11 2.44
C GLN A 129 -9.86 6.56 2.63
N PRO A 130 -8.96 6.71 1.64
CA PRO A 130 -7.72 5.91 1.54
C PRO A 130 -6.85 5.95 2.80
N TYR A 131 -7.08 6.90 3.70
CA TYR A 131 -6.38 7.07 4.97
C TYR A 131 -7.28 6.78 6.19
N ILE A 132 -7.43 5.52 6.60
CA ILE A 132 -8.11 5.12 7.87
C ILE A 132 -7.11 4.90 9.02
N SER A 133 -5.98 5.60 9.00
CA SER A 133 -4.88 5.53 9.99
C SER A 133 -3.91 4.37 9.74
N LEU A 134 -2.80 4.59 9.03
CA LEU A 134 -1.62 3.70 9.03
C LEU A 134 -0.37 4.30 8.36
N ARG A 135 0.76 3.63 8.61
CA ARG A 135 2.16 4.07 8.63
C ARG A 135 2.86 4.03 7.25
N ALA A 136 2.43 4.81 6.28
CA ALA A 136 3.40 5.17 5.23
C ALA A 136 4.48 6.04 5.90
N GLY A 137 5.72 5.55 5.97
CA GLY A 137 6.83 6.32 6.49
C GLY A 137 7.06 7.51 5.58
N LEU A 138 6.58 8.70 5.96
CA LEU A 138 7.09 9.94 5.41
C LEU A 138 8.56 10.01 5.84
N ILE A 139 9.47 9.68 4.93
CA ILE A 139 10.89 10.00 5.09
C ILE A 139 11.15 11.24 4.27
N ASP A 140 11.78 12.25 4.89
CA ASP A 140 12.04 13.56 4.28
C ASP A 140 10.79 14.29 3.77
N GLY A 141 9.60 13.96 4.28
CA GLY A 141 8.35 14.58 3.84
C GLY A 141 7.84 14.08 2.49
N HIS A 142 8.47 13.07 1.89
CA HIS A 142 8.08 12.54 0.58
C HIS A 142 7.59 11.09 0.67
N ILE A 143 6.70 10.71 -0.26
CA ILE A 143 6.18 9.34 -0.41
C ILE A 143 6.96 8.66 -1.56
N PRO A 144 7.30 7.37 -1.50
CA PRO A 144 7.98 6.73 -2.62
C PRO A 144 7.07 6.64 -3.85
N THR A 145 7.65 6.88 -5.03
CA THR A 145 7.02 6.55 -6.31
C THR A 145 7.75 5.40 -6.98
N VAL A 146 6.97 4.51 -7.58
CA VAL A 146 7.46 3.37 -8.36
C VAL A 146 6.93 3.48 -9.78
N ARG A 147 7.78 3.18 -10.76
CA ARG A 147 7.34 3.11 -12.16
C ARG A 147 6.65 1.77 -12.39
N GLY A 148 5.53 1.79 -13.08
CA GLY A 148 4.86 0.56 -13.47
C GLY A 148 4.10 0.65 -14.78
N ILE A 149 3.79 -0.54 -15.29
CA ILE A 149 2.85 -0.75 -16.37
C ILE A 149 1.64 -1.46 -15.78
N LEU A 150 0.46 -0.88 -15.94
CA LEU A 150 -0.81 -1.49 -15.55
C LEU A 150 -1.55 -1.91 -16.82
N VAL A 151 -2.17 -3.09 -16.78
CA VAL A 151 -3.16 -3.52 -17.75
C VAL A 151 -4.47 -3.73 -16.99
N LEU A 152 -5.48 -2.92 -17.32
CA LEU A 152 -6.78 -2.91 -16.68
C LEU A 152 -7.80 -3.64 -17.54
N GLN A 153 -8.64 -4.45 -16.90
CA GLN A 153 -9.71 -5.22 -17.53
C GLN A 153 -10.95 -5.24 -16.64
N GLY A 154 -12.13 -5.38 -17.24
CA GLY A 154 -13.33 -5.71 -16.50
C GLY A 154 -13.21 -7.08 -15.83
N VAL A 155 -13.72 -7.24 -14.61
CA VAL A 155 -13.54 -8.47 -13.80
C VAL A 155 -14.17 -9.71 -14.43
N ASP A 156 -15.32 -9.54 -15.09
CA ASP A 156 -16.00 -10.60 -15.87
C ASP A 156 -15.81 -10.42 -17.37
N GLY A 157 -14.72 -9.75 -17.77
CA GLY A 157 -14.44 -9.52 -19.17
C GLY A 157 -14.18 -10.82 -19.93
N GLN A 158 -14.70 -10.92 -21.15
CA GLN A 158 -14.31 -11.97 -22.08
C GLN A 158 -12.88 -11.75 -22.59
N PRO A 159 -12.19 -12.78 -23.12
CA PRO A 159 -10.82 -12.64 -23.61
C PRO A 159 -10.63 -11.55 -24.68
N ASP A 160 -11.67 -11.26 -25.44
CA ASP A 160 -11.70 -10.24 -26.50
C ASP A 160 -12.18 -8.88 -26.01
N ASP A 161 -12.52 -8.75 -24.72
CA ASP A 161 -12.98 -7.49 -24.16
C ASP A 161 -11.86 -6.44 -24.15
N PRO A 162 -12.21 -5.15 -24.30
CA PRO A 162 -11.27 -4.05 -24.19
C PRO A 162 -10.40 -4.15 -22.93
N SER A 163 -9.10 -3.96 -23.13
CA SER A 163 -8.14 -3.75 -22.05
C SER A 163 -7.48 -2.39 -22.19
N TYR A 164 -7.16 -1.77 -21.05
CA TYR A 164 -6.49 -0.47 -21.03
C TYR A 164 -5.11 -0.60 -20.42
N LYS A 165 -4.07 -0.32 -21.22
CA LYS A 165 -2.68 -0.34 -20.78
C LYS A 165 -2.17 1.07 -20.54
N VAL A 166 -1.58 1.30 -19.37
CA VAL A 166 -0.97 2.57 -18.99
C VAL A 166 0.39 2.38 -18.34
N GLU A 167 1.40 3.10 -18.81
CA GLU A 167 2.70 3.25 -18.16
C GLU A 167 2.66 4.54 -17.33
N THR A 168 2.89 4.45 -16.02
CA THR A 168 2.75 5.60 -15.13
C THR A 168 3.61 5.46 -13.87
N ASP A 169 3.91 6.59 -13.23
CA ASP A 169 4.49 6.61 -11.89
C ASP A 169 3.38 6.51 -10.85
N MET A 170 3.44 5.46 -10.03
CA MET A 170 2.48 5.17 -8.99
C MET A 170 3.03 5.61 -7.64
N ILE A 171 2.18 6.17 -6.79
CA ILE A 171 2.54 6.36 -5.37
C ILE A 171 2.51 4.98 -4.71
N PHE A 172 3.64 4.55 -4.16
CA PHE A 172 3.72 3.30 -3.38
C PHE A 172 3.31 3.59 -1.94
N ASP A 173 2.10 3.19 -1.57
CA ASP A 173 1.47 3.62 -0.32
C ASP A 173 1.07 2.45 0.57
N THR A 174 1.96 2.06 1.48
CA THR A 174 1.64 1.07 2.53
C THR A 174 0.62 1.57 3.55
N GLY A 175 0.18 2.82 3.50
CA GLY A 175 -0.91 3.37 4.31
C GLY A 175 -2.26 3.42 3.58
N ALA A 176 -2.28 3.22 2.27
CA ALA A 176 -3.51 3.15 1.49
C ALA A 176 -4.15 1.77 1.66
N HIS A 177 -5.44 1.75 2.00
CA HIS A 177 -6.16 0.50 2.25
C HIS A 177 -6.19 -0.44 1.04
N ARG A 178 -6.34 0.10 -0.17
CA ARG A 178 -6.39 -0.63 -1.44
C ARG A 178 -5.77 0.20 -2.55
N THR A 179 -5.48 -0.45 -3.67
CA THR A 179 -5.06 0.26 -4.87
C THR A 179 -6.23 1.03 -5.47
N ILE A 180 -6.06 2.34 -5.67
CA ILE A 180 -7.05 3.20 -6.31
C ILE A 180 -6.46 3.90 -7.53
N ILE A 181 -7.29 4.02 -8.57
CA ILE A 181 -6.94 4.58 -9.87
C ILE A 181 -7.91 5.72 -10.15
N ALA A 182 -7.40 6.92 -10.44
CA ALA A 182 -8.23 8.03 -10.86
C ALA A 182 -8.90 7.71 -12.21
N GLU A 183 -10.21 7.94 -12.31
CA GLU A 183 -10.94 7.68 -13.56
C GLU A 183 -10.37 8.48 -14.75
N ASP A 184 -9.91 9.72 -14.52
CA ASP A 184 -9.34 10.56 -15.57
C ASP A 184 -7.97 10.09 -16.07
N LEU A 185 -7.38 9.08 -15.43
CA LEU A 185 -6.21 8.38 -15.98
C LEU A 185 -6.60 7.48 -17.17
N LEU A 186 -7.87 7.09 -17.28
CA LEU A 186 -8.37 6.14 -18.26
C LEU A 186 -8.82 6.83 -19.55
N SER A 187 -8.73 6.13 -20.68
CA SER A 187 -9.32 6.64 -21.92
C SER A 187 -10.84 6.76 -21.81
N GLU A 188 -11.44 7.69 -22.56
CA GLU A 188 -12.89 7.82 -22.63
C GLU A 188 -13.56 6.51 -23.09
N GLU A 189 -13.00 5.86 -24.09
CA GLU A 189 -13.49 4.57 -24.61
C GLU A 189 -13.56 3.50 -23.51
N PHE A 190 -12.48 3.33 -22.74
CA PHE A 190 -12.45 2.34 -21.67
C PHE A 190 -13.41 2.72 -20.53
N ARG A 191 -13.52 4.00 -20.19
CA ARG A 191 -14.51 4.47 -19.20
C ARG A 191 -15.94 4.18 -19.62
N GLN A 192 -16.27 4.29 -20.91
CA GLN A 192 -17.60 3.95 -21.43
C GLN A 192 -17.85 2.45 -21.40
N HIS A 193 -16.87 1.64 -21.76
CA HIS A 193 -16.94 0.18 -21.63
C HIS A 193 -17.21 -0.25 -20.18
N LEU A 194 -16.49 0.36 -19.22
CA LEU A 194 -16.70 0.13 -17.79
C LEU A 194 -18.09 0.58 -17.27
N LYS A 195 -18.95 1.24 -18.06
CA LYS A 195 -20.34 1.56 -17.70
C LYS A 195 -21.34 0.47 -18.08
N GLU A 196 -20.91 -0.59 -18.75
CA GLU A 196 -21.79 -1.68 -19.14
C GLU A 196 -22.41 -2.40 -17.93
N PRO A 197 -23.66 -2.89 -18.02
CA PRO A 197 -24.36 -3.51 -16.89
C PRO A 197 -23.70 -4.79 -16.35
N VAL A 198 -22.89 -5.47 -17.17
CA VAL A 198 -22.15 -6.67 -16.76
C VAL A 198 -21.21 -6.39 -15.58
N TYR A 199 -20.78 -5.13 -15.41
CA TYR A 199 -19.88 -4.73 -14.32
C TYR A 199 -20.60 -4.21 -13.07
N ASP A 200 -21.93 -4.16 -13.07
CA ASP A 200 -22.73 -3.69 -11.92
C ASP A 200 -22.44 -4.45 -10.60
N PRO A 201 -22.20 -5.78 -10.61
CA PRO A 201 -21.81 -6.51 -9.38
C PRO A 201 -20.49 -6.03 -8.74
N TYR A 202 -19.68 -5.30 -9.49
CA TYR A 202 -18.36 -4.79 -9.08
C TYR A 202 -18.37 -3.28 -8.78
N ARG A 203 -19.55 -2.64 -8.85
CA ARG A 203 -19.72 -1.23 -8.49
C ARG A 203 -19.96 -1.08 -6.99
N SER A 204 -19.32 -0.08 -6.42
CA SER A 204 -19.54 0.41 -5.07
C SER A 204 -19.90 1.89 -5.10
N THR A 205 -20.27 2.45 -3.95
CA THR A 205 -20.46 3.90 -3.80
C THR A 205 -19.18 4.71 -4.05
N GLY A 206 -18.01 4.09 -3.87
CA GLY A 206 -16.71 4.73 -4.09
C GLY A 206 -16.17 4.63 -5.51
N GLY A 207 -16.70 3.74 -6.34
CA GLY A 207 -16.16 3.48 -7.67
C GLY A 207 -16.38 2.06 -8.16
N LEU A 208 -15.77 1.73 -9.29
CA LEU A 208 -15.84 0.42 -9.92
C LEU A 208 -14.57 -0.39 -9.63
N VAL A 209 -14.73 -1.65 -9.22
CA VAL A 209 -13.60 -2.57 -9.09
C VAL A 209 -13.27 -3.19 -10.44
N VAL A 210 -11.99 -3.15 -10.81
CA VAL A 210 -11.44 -3.72 -12.05
C VAL A 210 -10.34 -4.71 -11.73
N GLN A 211 -10.10 -5.65 -12.65
CA GLN A 211 -8.90 -6.47 -12.61
C GLN A 211 -7.71 -5.65 -13.08
N VAL A 212 -6.57 -5.83 -12.43
CA VAL A 212 -5.30 -5.21 -12.83
C VAL A 212 -4.18 -6.24 -12.88
N GLU A 213 -3.47 -6.28 -14.01
CA GLU A 213 -2.11 -6.83 -14.08
C GLU A 213 -1.14 -5.67 -13.90
N THR A 214 -0.22 -5.78 -12.94
CA THR A 214 0.84 -4.80 -12.71
C THR A 214 2.21 -5.38 -12.99
N ARG A 215 3.03 -4.60 -13.68
CA ARG A 215 4.48 -4.78 -13.74
C ARG A 215 5.11 -3.60 -13.05
N ILE A 216 5.86 -3.85 -11.98
CA ILE A 216 6.40 -2.80 -11.13
C ILE A 216 7.91 -2.90 -11.14
N ALA A 217 8.59 -1.79 -11.47
CA ALA A 217 10.03 -1.69 -11.37
C ALA A 217 10.41 -1.36 -9.93
N LEU A 218 10.80 -2.38 -9.15
CA LEU A 218 11.38 -2.18 -7.81
C LEU A 218 12.90 -2.01 -7.89
N SER A 219 13.55 -1.81 -6.74
CA SER A 219 14.97 -1.44 -6.70
C SER A 219 15.91 -2.56 -7.13
N ASP A 220 15.54 -3.79 -6.82
CA ASP A 220 16.31 -5.00 -7.10
C ASP A 220 15.75 -5.78 -8.29
N HIS A 221 14.43 -5.97 -8.34
CA HIS A 221 13.77 -6.82 -9.34
C HIS A 221 12.46 -6.21 -9.86
N PRO A 222 12.02 -6.55 -11.09
CA PRO A 222 10.63 -6.35 -11.46
C PRO A 222 9.72 -7.28 -10.68
N VAL A 223 8.54 -6.79 -10.29
CA VAL A 223 7.47 -7.61 -9.73
C VAL A 223 6.29 -7.63 -10.69
N LEU A 224 5.79 -8.83 -10.94
CA LEU A 224 4.54 -9.06 -11.66
C LEU A 224 3.47 -9.45 -10.65
N SER A 225 2.31 -8.80 -10.73
CA SER A 225 1.18 -9.14 -9.86
C SER A 225 -0.12 -9.04 -10.64
N GLN A 226 -1.05 -9.94 -10.33
CA GLN A 226 -2.46 -9.81 -10.69
C GLN A 226 -3.22 -9.47 -9.42
N ALA A 227 -4.17 -8.55 -9.52
CA ALA A 227 -4.90 -8.03 -8.38
C ALA A 227 -6.21 -7.39 -8.83
N VAL A 228 -6.92 -6.77 -7.88
CA VAL A 228 -8.05 -5.89 -8.14
C VAL A 228 -7.71 -4.47 -7.70
N ALA A 229 -8.23 -3.48 -8.41
CA ALA A 229 -8.09 -2.07 -8.08
C ALA A 229 -9.44 -1.37 -8.19
N CYS A 230 -9.61 -0.26 -7.48
CA CYS A 230 -10.83 0.53 -7.56
C CYS A 230 -10.59 1.77 -8.44
N VAL A 231 -11.34 1.89 -9.53
CA VAL A 231 -11.43 3.10 -10.34
C VAL A 231 -12.42 4.04 -9.66
N VAL A 232 -11.92 5.21 -9.24
CA VAL A 232 -12.69 6.18 -8.47
C VAL A 232 -12.72 7.53 -9.21
N PRO A 233 -13.76 8.35 -9.02
CA PRO A 233 -13.77 9.71 -9.51
C PRO A 233 -12.56 10.49 -9.01
N THR A 234 -12.00 11.37 -9.85
CA THR A 234 -10.83 12.17 -9.47
C THR A 234 -11.09 12.98 -8.20
N SER A 235 -12.32 13.46 -7.98
CA SER A 235 -12.73 14.15 -6.74
C SER A 235 -12.61 13.31 -5.46
N GLN A 236 -12.54 11.99 -5.56
CA GLN A 236 -12.31 11.06 -4.44
C GLN A 236 -10.82 10.71 -4.26
N MET A 237 -9.98 11.04 -5.23
CA MET A 237 -8.53 10.91 -5.09
C MET A 237 -8.02 11.97 -4.11
N PRO A 238 -7.01 11.64 -3.29
CA PRO A 238 -6.33 12.64 -2.48
C PRO A 238 -5.84 13.81 -3.34
N ASN A 239 -6.36 15.01 -3.02
CA ASN A 239 -6.16 16.28 -3.74
C ASN A 239 -6.37 16.17 -5.25
N GLU A 240 -7.37 15.38 -5.64
CA GLU A 240 -7.79 15.32 -7.04
C GLU A 240 -6.66 14.89 -7.98
N ARG A 241 -5.69 14.14 -7.45
CA ARG A 241 -4.56 13.65 -8.24
C ARG A 241 -5.08 12.68 -9.30
N VAL A 242 -4.74 12.97 -10.55
CA VAL A 242 -4.87 12.01 -11.65
C VAL A 242 -3.67 11.06 -11.62
N GLY A 243 -3.90 9.80 -11.27
CA GLY A 243 -2.85 8.78 -11.19
C GLY A 243 -3.27 7.55 -10.40
N VAL A 244 -2.27 6.79 -9.92
CA VAL A 244 -2.48 5.56 -9.16
C VAL A 244 -1.89 5.71 -7.76
N LEU A 245 -2.67 5.34 -6.74
CA LEU A 245 -2.15 5.00 -5.42
C LEU A 245 -2.09 3.48 -5.32
N PHE A 246 -0.88 2.94 -5.32
CA PHE A 246 -0.65 1.50 -5.17
C PHE A 246 -0.68 1.15 -3.69
N GLY A 247 -1.73 0.44 -3.27
CA GLY A 247 -2.10 0.27 -1.86
C GLY A 247 -2.00 -1.18 -1.36
N GLN A 248 -2.48 -1.41 -0.13
CA GLN A 248 -2.38 -2.70 0.56
C GLN A 248 -3.21 -3.80 -0.08
N SER A 249 -4.53 -3.77 0.09
CA SER A 249 -5.43 -4.87 -0.25
C SER A 249 -5.22 -5.35 -1.68
N SER A 250 -5.03 -6.66 -1.81
CA SER A 250 -4.82 -7.38 -3.09
C SER A 250 -3.49 -7.11 -3.79
N CYS A 251 -2.66 -6.21 -3.26
CA CYS A 251 -1.43 -5.73 -3.90
C CYS A 251 -0.24 -5.82 -2.92
N ILE A 252 0.07 -4.73 -2.21
CA ILE A 252 1.23 -4.63 -1.31
C ILE A 252 1.17 -5.68 -0.18
N ASP A 253 -0.02 -6.06 0.27
CA ASP A 253 -0.22 -7.07 1.32
C ASP A 253 0.24 -8.49 0.92
N ARG A 254 0.43 -8.73 -0.38
CA ARG A 254 0.96 -9.99 -0.92
C ARG A 254 2.48 -10.03 -1.00
N PHE A 255 3.19 -8.95 -0.65
CA PHE A 255 4.64 -8.82 -0.82
C PHE A 255 5.40 -8.90 0.51
N ASN A 256 6.50 -9.66 0.56
CA ASN A 256 7.49 -9.55 1.62
C ASN A 256 8.46 -8.41 1.32
N LEU A 257 8.12 -7.23 1.84
CA LEU A 257 8.75 -5.96 1.50
C LEU A 257 9.87 -5.54 2.44
N ARG A 258 10.91 -4.95 1.85
CA ARG A 258 11.92 -4.18 2.57
C ARG A 258 12.04 -2.77 2.00
N LEU A 259 11.75 -1.78 2.84
CA LEU A 259 11.85 -0.35 2.51
C LEU A 259 13.12 0.21 3.15
N ILE A 260 14.06 0.74 2.35
CA ILE A 260 15.29 1.37 2.84
C ILE A 260 15.32 2.82 2.39
N PRO A 261 15.03 3.78 3.27
CA PRO A 261 15.00 5.20 2.89
C PRO A 261 16.40 5.74 2.61
N ARG A 262 16.49 6.80 1.78
CA ARG A 262 17.73 7.47 1.40
C ARG A 262 18.65 7.76 2.59
N ARG A 263 18.15 8.35 3.68
CA ARG A 263 18.95 8.65 4.87
C ARG A 263 19.66 7.44 5.47
N ILE A 264 19.06 6.25 5.38
CA ILE A 264 19.69 5.01 5.86
C ILE A 264 20.80 4.57 4.90
N LEU A 265 20.59 4.72 3.59
CA LEU A 265 21.60 4.43 2.56
C LEU A 265 22.80 5.36 2.71
N GLU A 266 22.57 6.66 2.89
CA GLU A 266 23.61 7.67 3.15
C GLU A 266 24.39 7.37 4.43
N ALA A 267 23.70 7.02 5.51
CA ALA A 267 24.35 6.66 6.78
C ALA A 267 25.20 5.38 6.67
N LYS A 268 24.93 4.52 5.69
CA LYS A 268 25.74 3.34 5.36
C LYS A 268 26.90 3.66 4.41
N GLY A 269 27.04 4.91 3.96
CA GLY A 269 28.06 5.32 2.99
C GLY A 269 27.73 4.95 1.55
N GLU A 270 26.47 4.62 1.23
CA GLU A 270 26.06 4.38 -0.15
C GLU A 270 25.88 5.72 -0.90
N GLU A 271 26.35 5.78 -2.14
CA GLU A 271 26.11 6.91 -3.03
C GLU A 271 24.66 6.85 -3.55
N ILE A 272 23.88 7.88 -3.21
CA ILE A 272 22.49 8.01 -3.63
C ILE A 272 22.19 9.48 -3.98
N SER A 273 21.53 9.68 -5.13
CA SER A 273 21.14 11.01 -5.58
C SER A 273 20.10 11.63 -4.64
N GLY A 274 20.20 12.95 -4.41
CA GLY A 274 19.24 13.69 -3.59
C GLY A 274 17.81 13.69 -4.15
N GLY A 275 17.63 13.38 -5.44
CA GLY A 275 16.32 13.28 -6.09
C GLY A 275 15.64 11.91 -5.95
N VAL A 276 16.13 11.03 -5.08
CA VAL A 276 15.64 9.65 -4.94
C VAL A 276 15.13 9.40 -3.52
N TRP A 277 14.03 8.66 -3.38
CA TRP A 277 13.43 8.35 -2.09
C TRP A 277 14.25 7.34 -1.28
N GLY A 278 14.79 6.34 -1.96
CA GLY A 278 15.49 5.20 -1.37
C GLY A 278 15.25 3.92 -2.18
N ASP A 279 15.36 2.78 -1.52
CA ASP A 279 15.11 1.47 -2.10
C ASP A 279 13.80 0.84 -1.59
N ILE A 280 13.11 0.16 -2.49
CA ILE A 280 12.03 -0.77 -2.19
C ILE A 280 12.38 -2.10 -2.82
N MET A 281 12.46 -3.15 -2.01
CA MET A 281 12.82 -4.49 -2.45
C MET A 281 11.75 -5.49 -2.05
N VAL A 282 11.57 -6.53 -2.86
CA VAL A 282 10.69 -7.67 -2.60
C VAL A 282 11.51 -8.94 -2.75
N LYS A 283 11.54 -9.76 -1.70
CA LYS A 283 12.22 -11.06 -1.74
C LYS A 283 11.31 -12.19 -2.21
N GLU A 284 10.07 -12.12 -1.78
CA GLU A 284 9.05 -13.13 -2.07
C GLU A 284 7.68 -12.48 -2.07
N TYR A 285 6.74 -13.07 -2.81
CA TYR A 285 5.36 -12.65 -2.85
C TYR A 285 4.41 -13.84 -3.06
N LEU A 286 3.12 -13.64 -2.76
CA LEU A 286 2.09 -14.62 -3.04
C LEU A 286 1.48 -14.39 -4.44
N ASN A 287 1.60 -15.38 -5.33
CA ASN A 287 0.89 -15.36 -6.61
C ASN A 287 -0.62 -15.57 -6.43
N MET A 288 -1.43 -15.48 -7.48
CA MET A 288 -2.89 -15.64 -7.37
C MET A 288 -3.34 -17.04 -6.93
N ASP A 289 -2.48 -18.04 -7.02
CA ASP A 289 -2.75 -19.40 -6.52
C ASP A 289 -2.33 -19.56 -5.03
N ASP A 290 -1.90 -18.48 -4.37
CA ASP A 290 -1.35 -18.38 -3.01
C ASP A 290 -0.04 -19.16 -2.82
N GLU A 291 0.69 -19.38 -3.90
CA GLU A 291 2.02 -19.95 -3.85
C GLU A 291 3.05 -18.85 -3.61
N VAL A 292 4.05 -19.16 -2.77
CA VAL A 292 5.18 -18.27 -2.53
C VAL A 292 6.11 -18.30 -3.74
N VAL A 293 6.29 -17.15 -4.35
CA VAL A 293 7.26 -16.93 -5.44
C VAL A 293 8.45 -16.17 -4.89
N THR A 294 9.64 -16.76 -4.97
CA THR A 294 10.91 -16.10 -4.60
C THR A 294 11.54 -15.43 -5.82
N LEU A 295 12.08 -14.23 -5.64
CA LEU A 295 12.75 -13.42 -6.67
C LEU A 295 14.28 -13.50 -6.57
#